data_AF-A0A9P1C8F6-F1
#
_entry.id   AF-A0A9P1C8F6-F1
#
_cell.length_a   1.000
_cell.length_b   1.000
_cell.length_c   1.000
_cell.angle_alpha   90.00
_cell.angle_beta   90.00
_cell.angle_gamma   90.00
#
_symmetry.space_group_name_H-M   'P 1'
#
loop_
_entity.id
_entity.type
_entity.pdbx_description
1 polymer ?
#
loop_
_entity_poly.entity_id
_entity_poly.type
_entity_poly.pdbx_seq_one_letter_code
_entity_poly.pdbx_strand_id
1 'polypeptide(L)'
;MSWLGVRLVKHTLVALVLFGSTVLAPCLLLLRKKCGATCIVSALTLFTVGSASLLGAAVCRGLDRGSLSPRKWRLLVASVWIFNPVLLTILGLQLSRYEITWWSGMPLAVVLALLSGRTRLAASDPDWVQEDPERQELIEGAPPSPSIWFLFRLKIAAALLLVGVVSWWIPKIPLVFGRDATVGASDETSGFSWSRKDATKEAQKTTDEWEKRGCPDAPLLDFYMYRAQTDENYSPVNQDMANIGGMLWYLHNEIIWHHWIRVGSFSSTPKTRLEQWRIKMRPTCQLWNKGLTFGIVNAYDLGECTGPFKCQNIKHYGPTVGCETWDEGKMSHFPHEEWFHRVKYPHAAWYSLPGACSSKKFWAKDKGCALREPSGACPDGVEEPTGEIDCTYTYKKVGEISIDELEGISSFDDLMKKGGYEYSRSADKGKMLHFWDNINSTDANQRRIDITLKKFMDKYPDHPYLEDPTCDFDPRIFFPHWPKGDFH
;
A
#
# COMPACT_ATOMS: atom_id res chain seq x y z
N MET A 1 27.58 -23.60 -2.38
CA MET A 1 26.76 -23.10 -3.51
C MET A 1 26.14 -21.79 -3.05
N SER A 2 26.39 -20.66 -3.72
CA SER A 2 25.88 -19.35 -3.27
C SER A 2 24.35 -19.31 -3.29
N TRP A 3 23.73 -18.49 -2.43
CA TRP A 3 22.28 -18.28 -2.42
C TRP A 3 21.77 -17.83 -3.80
N LEU A 4 22.57 -17.03 -4.51
CA LEU A 4 22.34 -16.62 -5.88
C LEU A 4 22.29 -17.82 -6.85
N GLY A 5 23.21 -18.78 -6.71
CA GLY A 5 23.23 -20.00 -7.52
C GLY A 5 22.01 -20.89 -7.31
N VAL A 6 21.57 -21.07 -6.05
CA VAL A 6 20.36 -21.84 -5.74
C VAL A 6 19.11 -21.17 -6.30
N ARG A 7 19.03 -19.83 -6.25
CA ARG A 7 17.92 -19.06 -6.80
C ARG A 7 17.88 -19.15 -8.33
N LEU A 8 19.03 -19.02 -9.00
CA LEU A 8 19.13 -19.15 -10.45
C LEU A 8 18.68 -20.55 -10.91
N VAL A 9 19.15 -21.62 -10.26
CA VAL A 9 18.74 -22.99 -10.56
C VAL A 9 17.23 -23.18 -10.40
N LYS A 10 16.62 -22.63 -9.34
CA LYS A 10 15.17 -22.70 -9.13
C LYS A 10 14.39 -21.99 -10.24
N HIS A 11 14.81 -20.79 -10.65
CA HIS A 11 14.12 -20.06 -11.72
C HIS A 11 14.26 -20.76 -13.08
N THR A 12 15.46 -21.26 -13.41
CA THR A 12 15.69 -22.02 -14.63
C THR A 12 14.84 -23.30 -14.67
N LEU A 13 14.73 -24.02 -13.55
CA LEU A 13 13.93 -25.23 -13.48
C LEU A 13 12.43 -24.96 -13.63
N VAL A 14 11.93 -23.86 -13.05
CA VAL A 14 10.54 -23.42 -13.27
C VAL A 14 10.29 -23.07 -14.73
N ALA A 15 11.21 -22.33 -15.37
CA ALA A 15 11.09 -21.97 -16.78
C ALA A 15 11.08 -23.21 -17.69
N LEU A 16 11.93 -24.20 -17.42
CA LEU A 16 11.97 -25.47 -18.15
C LEU A 16 10.69 -26.29 -17.99
N VAL A 17 10.13 -26.36 -16.79
CA VAL A 17 8.86 -27.05 -16.54
C VAL A 17 7.70 -26.38 -17.27
N LEU A 18 7.63 -25.03 -17.21
CA LEU A 18 6.60 -24.28 -17.94
C LEU A 18 6.74 -24.50 -19.44
N PHE A 19 7.93 -24.30 -20.01
CA PHE A 19 8.20 -24.52 -21.44
C PHE A 19 7.88 -25.97 -21.88
N GLY A 20 8.29 -26.96 -21.09
CA GLY A 20 7.99 -28.36 -21.35
C GLY A 20 6.49 -28.63 -21.39
N SER A 21 5.73 -28.05 -20.47
CA SER A 21 4.29 -28.25 -20.37
C SER A 21 3.45 -27.45 -21.37
N THR A 22 3.84 -26.22 -21.71
CA THR A 22 3.02 -25.33 -22.55
C THR A 22 3.44 -25.34 -24.02
N VAL A 23 4.68 -25.73 -24.32
CA VAL A 23 5.22 -25.73 -25.69
C VAL A 23 5.52 -27.15 -26.15
N LEU A 24 6.33 -27.91 -25.40
CA LEU A 24 6.74 -29.24 -25.85
C LEU A 24 5.58 -30.26 -25.80
N ALA A 25 4.75 -30.24 -24.75
CA ALA A 25 3.64 -31.18 -24.63
C ALA A 25 2.60 -31.04 -25.77
N PRO A 26 2.11 -29.84 -26.14
CA PRO A 26 1.23 -29.69 -27.31
C PRO A 26 1.88 -30.14 -28.61
N CYS A 27 3.16 -29.79 -28.84
CA CYS A 27 3.91 -30.22 -30.02
C CYS A 27 3.99 -31.75 -30.13
N LEU A 28 4.25 -32.45 -29.02
CA LEU A 28 4.27 -33.92 -28.96
C LEU A 28 2.87 -34.52 -29.26
N LEU A 29 1.79 -33.91 -28.78
CA LEU A 29 0.42 -34.34 -29.09
C LEU A 29 0.04 -34.12 -30.56
N LEU A 30 0.57 -33.07 -31.20
CA LEU A 30 0.39 -32.82 -32.63
C LEU A 30 1.16 -33.84 -33.47
N LEU A 31 2.35 -34.25 -33.00
CA LEU A 31 3.19 -35.25 -33.66
C LEU A 31 2.76 -36.71 -33.38
N ARG A 32 1.70 -36.94 -32.57
CA ARG A 32 1.28 -38.28 -32.13
C ARG A 32 1.10 -39.32 -33.24
N LYS A 33 0.71 -38.90 -34.46
CA LYS A 33 0.57 -39.81 -35.61
C LYS A 33 1.91 -40.34 -36.11
N LYS A 34 3.01 -39.59 -35.92
CA LYS A 34 4.36 -39.97 -36.36
C LYS A 34 5.13 -40.78 -35.31
N CYS A 35 4.97 -40.44 -34.03
CA CYS A 35 5.75 -41.02 -32.94
C CYS A 35 4.95 -41.93 -31.99
N GLY A 36 3.68 -42.21 -32.33
CA GLY A 36 2.86 -43.21 -31.65
C GLY A 36 2.62 -42.92 -30.18
N ALA A 37 2.49 -44.01 -29.39
CA ALA A 37 2.17 -43.96 -27.97
C ALA A 37 3.19 -43.17 -27.15
N THR A 38 4.47 -43.21 -27.53
CA THR A 38 5.56 -42.53 -26.81
C THR A 38 5.36 -41.02 -26.75
N CYS A 39 4.90 -40.40 -27.85
CA CYS A 39 4.61 -38.97 -27.87
C CYS A 39 3.42 -38.60 -26.99
N ILE A 40 2.40 -39.46 -26.93
CA ILE A 40 1.22 -39.24 -26.10
C ILE A 40 1.62 -39.33 -24.62
N VAL A 41 2.36 -40.36 -24.22
CA VAL A 41 2.82 -40.55 -22.84
C VAL A 41 3.73 -39.41 -22.40
N SER A 42 4.70 -39.01 -23.23
CA SER A 42 5.62 -37.91 -22.91
C SER A 42 4.89 -36.57 -22.80
N ALA A 43 3.95 -36.29 -23.70
CA ALA A 43 3.14 -35.07 -23.62
C ALA A 43 2.28 -35.01 -22.36
N LEU A 44 1.58 -36.11 -22.04
CA LEU A 44 0.76 -36.21 -20.85
C LEU A 44 1.59 -36.08 -19.57
N THR A 45 2.79 -36.64 -19.54
CA THR A 45 3.75 -36.50 -18.43
C THR A 45 4.17 -35.04 -18.25
N LEU A 46 4.56 -34.36 -19.32
CA LEU A 46 4.95 -32.95 -19.28
C LEU A 46 3.78 -32.04 -18.85
N PHE A 47 2.58 -32.32 -19.34
CA PHE A 47 1.37 -31.58 -18.95
C PHE A 47 1.02 -31.79 -17.48
N THR A 48 1.20 -33.02 -16.98
CA THR A 48 1.06 -33.37 -15.56
C THR A 48 2.03 -32.55 -14.71
N VAL A 49 3.33 -32.62 -15.01
CA VAL A 49 4.36 -31.91 -14.24
C VAL A 49 4.13 -30.39 -14.25
N GLY A 50 3.77 -29.81 -15.39
CA GLY A 50 3.44 -28.39 -15.49
C GLY A 50 2.23 -27.99 -14.66
N SER A 51 1.14 -28.76 -14.74
CA SER A 51 -0.10 -28.48 -14.02
C SER A 51 0.09 -28.57 -12.50
N ALA A 52 0.81 -29.60 -11.99
CA ALA A 52 1.15 -29.68 -10.57
C ALA A 52 2.05 -28.53 -10.11
N SER A 53 3.00 -28.12 -10.94
CA SER A 53 3.91 -27.02 -10.61
C SER A 53 3.16 -25.68 -10.52
N LEU A 54 2.23 -25.42 -11.45
CA LEU A 54 1.36 -24.25 -11.42
C LEU A 54 0.43 -24.25 -10.21
N LEU A 55 -0.22 -25.39 -9.92
CA LEU A 55 -1.11 -25.52 -8.77
C LEU A 55 -0.34 -25.35 -7.46
N GLY A 56 0.84 -25.96 -7.35
CA GLY A 56 1.73 -25.83 -6.20
C GLY A 56 2.17 -24.38 -5.99
N ALA A 57 2.53 -23.68 -7.06
CA ALA A 57 2.89 -22.26 -7.00
C ALA A 57 1.69 -21.37 -6.59
N ALA A 58 0.49 -21.66 -7.10
CA ALA A 58 -0.73 -20.95 -6.71
C ALA A 58 -1.05 -21.16 -5.22
N VAL A 59 -0.95 -22.39 -4.72
CA VAL A 59 -1.13 -22.71 -3.30
C VAL A 59 -0.06 -22.02 -2.44
N CYS A 60 1.20 -22.01 -2.88
CA CYS A 60 2.29 -21.33 -2.15
C CYS A 60 2.12 -19.80 -2.10
N ARG A 61 1.47 -19.19 -3.09
CA ARG A 61 1.16 -17.76 -3.09
C ARG A 61 -0.13 -17.42 -2.35
N GLY A 62 -1.12 -18.31 -2.40
CA GLY A 62 -2.44 -18.07 -1.79
C GLY A 62 -2.54 -18.44 -0.32
N LEU A 63 -1.57 -19.19 0.22
CA LEU A 63 -1.53 -19.58 1.63
C LEU A 63 -0.30 -19.02 2.31
N ASP A 64 -0.52 -18.35 3.44
CA ASP A 64 0.55 -17.92 4.31
C ASP A 64 1.21 -19.15 4.95
N ARG A 65 2.51 -19.30 4.71
CA ARG A 65 3.33 -20.38 5.25
C ARG A 65 3.37 -20.36 6.78
N GLY A 66 3.18 -19.20 7.42
CA GLY A 66 3.14 -19.03 8.87
C GLY A 66 1.93 -19.68 9.53
N SER A 67 0.82 -19.83 8.80
CA SER A 67 -0.45 -20.37 9.33
C SER A 67 -0.46 -21.89 9.55
N LEU A 68 0.53 -22.62 9.00
CA LEU A 68 0.60 -24.08 9.07
C LEU A 68 1.93 -24.54 9.65
N SER A 69 1.87 -25.56 10.53
CA SER A 69 3.09 -26.25 10.96
C SER A 69 3.89 -26.78 9.76
N PRO A 70 5.23 -26.88 9.85
CA PRO A 70 6.06 -27.38 8.74
C PRO A 70 5.63 -28.75 8.19
N ARG A 71 5.09 -29.63 9.04
CA ARG A 71 4.56 -30.94 8.63
C ARG A 71 3.28 -30.80 7.79
N LYS A 72 2.32 -29.98 8.23
CA LYS A 72 1.08 -29.68 7.49
C LYS A 72 1.38 -29.03 6.14
N TRP A 73 2.34 -28.11 6.09
CA TRP A 73 2.78 -27.48 4.84
C TRP A 73 3.33 -28.49 3.84
N ARG A 74 4.23 -29.38 4.28
CA ARG A 74 4.80 -30.44 3.42
C ARG A 74 3.72 -31.40 2.92
N LEU A 75 2.77 -31.78 3.78
CA LEU A 75 1.64 -32.63 3.40
C LEU A 75 0.74 -31.97 2.36
N LEU A 76 0.45 -30.67 2.53
CA LEU A 76 -0.36 -29.90 1.58
C LEU A 76 0.31 -29.77 0.20
N VAL A 77 1.61 -29.45 0.18
CA VAL A 77 2.36 -29.39 -1.07
C VAL A 77 2.42 -30.78 -1.71
N ALA A 78 2.69 -31.83 -0.92
CA ALA A 78 2.71 -33.20 -1.42
C ALA A 78 1.34 -33.63 -1.98
N SER A 79 0.23 -33.25 -1.33
CA SER A 79 -1.12 -33.59 -1.81
C SER A 79 -1.43 -32.94 -3.16
N VAL A 80 -0.95 -31.72 -3.41
CA VAL A 80 -1.09 -31.07 -4.73
C VAL A 80 -0.37 -31.84 -5.83
N TRP A 81 0.77 -32.44 -5.53
CA TRP A 81 1.51 -33.29 -6.47
C TRP A 81 0.88 -34.67 -6.65
N ILE A 82 0.39 -35.29 -5.56
CA ILE A 82 -0.20 -36.63 -5.57
C ILE A 82 -1.57 -36.63 -6.24
N PHE A 83 -2.43 -35.65 -5.93
CA PHE A 83 -3.77 -35.52 -6.50
C PHE A 83 -3.77 -34.62 -7.75
N ASN A 84 -2.71 -34.72 -8.55
CA ASN A 84 -2.62 -33.97 -9.79
C ASN A 84 -3.77 -34.38 -10.72
N PRO A 85 -4.59 -33.42 -11.19
CA PRO A 85 -5.75 -33.72 -11.99
C PRO A 85 -5.43 -34.51 -13.27
N VAL A 86 -4.26 -34.28 -13.85
CA VAL A 86 -3.82 -34.99 -15.07
C VAL A 86 -3.46 -36.45 -14.74
N LEU A 87 -2.80 -36.71 -13.61
CA LEU A 87 -2.45 -38.06 -13.18
C LEU A 87 -3.71 -38.88 -12.86
N LEU A 88 -4.67 -38.30 -12.16
CA LEU A 88 -5.96 -38.95 -11.85
C LEU A 88 -6.77 -39.21 -13.13
N THR A 89 -6.71 -38.30 -14.10
CA THR A 89 -7.35 -38.50 -15.40
C THR A 89 -6.71 -39.66 -16.18
N ILE A 90 -5.38 -39.74 -16.21
CA ILE A 90 -4.64 -40.83 -16.87
C ILE A 90 -4.96 -42.18 -16.20
N LEU A 91 -4.94 -42.23 -14.86
CA LEU A 91 -5.27 -43.44 -14.10
C LEU A 91 -6.72 -43.89 -14.32
N GLY A 92 -7.68 -42.95 -14.33
CA GLY A 92 -9.07 -43.26 -14.62
C GLY A 92 -9.27 -43.82 -16.03
N LEU A 93 -8.57 -43.28 -17.02
CA LEU A 93 -8.57 -43.81 -18.39
C LEU A 93 -7.93 -45.20 -18.48
N GLN A 94 -6.79 -45.45 -17.83
CA GLN A 94 -6.11 -46.74 -17.83
C GLN A 94 -6.93 -47.83 -17.14
N LEU A 95 -7.61 -47.49 -16.04
CA LEU A 95 -8.45 -48.41 -15.29
C LEU A 95 -9.87 -48.54 -15.87
N SER A 96 -10.19 -47.80 -16.93
CA SER A 96 -11.55 -47.69 -17.48
C SER A 96 -12.61 -47.34 -16.42
N ARG A 97 -12.19 -46.54 -15.43
CA ARG A 97 -13.04 -46.03 -14.34
C ARG A 97 -13.12 -44.52 -14.44
N TYR A 98 -14.06 -44.06 -15.25
CA TYR A 98 -14.30 -42.64 -15.52
C TYR A 98 -14.71 -41.86 -14.26
N GLU A 99 -15.16 -42.55 -13.22
CA GLU A 99 -15.47 -42.02 -11.90
C GLU A 99 -14.21 -41.43 -11.24
N ILE A 100 -13.02 -41.98 -11.51
CA ILE A 100 -11.73 -41.48 -10.99
C ILE A 100 -11.36 -40.15 -11.65
N THR A 101 -11.78 -39.90 -12.89
CA THR A 101 -11.47 -38.64 -13.58
C THR A 101 -12.29 -37.48 -13.03
N TRP A 102 -13.48 -37.72 -12.46
CA TRP A 102 -14.26 -36.69 -11.74
C TRP A 102 -13.54 -36.16 -10.49
N TRP A 103 -12.74 -37.00 -9.81
CA TRP A 103 -11.95 -36.59 -8.66
C TRP A 103 -10.79 -35.64 -9.01
N SER A 104 -10.44 -35.50 -10.30
CA SER A 104 -9.45 -34.53 -10.76
C SER A 104 -9.96 -33.08 -10.70
N GLY A 105 -11.24 -32.87 -11.01
CA GLY A 105 -11.83 -31.54 -11.06
C GLY A 105 -12.08 -30.94 -9.67
N MET A 106 -12.37 -31.77 -8.67
CA MET A 106 -12.75 -31.30 -7.33
C MET A 106 -11.62 -30.58 -6.57
N PRO A 107 -10.38 -31.09 -6.48
CA PRO A 107 -9.30 -30.38 -5.78
C PRO A 107 -8.98 -29.04 -6.44
N LEU A 108 -9.00 -28.97 -7.77
CA LEU A 108 -8.80 -27.71 -8.50
C LEU A 108 -9.96 -26.74 -8.27
N ALA A 109 -11.21 -27.21 -8.34
CA ALA A 109 -12.38 -26.39 -8.05
C ALA A 109 -12.41 -25.89 -6.60
N VAL A 110 -12.01 -26.72 -5.63
CA VAL A 110 -11.87 -26.35 -4.22
C VAL A 110 -10.75 -25.34 -4.03
N VAL A 111 -9.58 -25.53 -4.63
CA VAL A 111 -8.48 -24.54 -4.57
C VAL A 111 -8.90 -23.22 -5.21
N LEU A 112 -9.56 -23.24 -6.37
CA LEU A 112 -10.06 -22.02 -7.03
C LEU A 112 -11.18 -21.35 -6.24
N ALA A 113 -12.08 -22.12 -5.61
CA ALA A 113 -13.13 -21.61 -4.73
C ALA A 113 -12.55 -21.03 -3.43
N LEU A 114 -11.51 -21.63 -2.86
CA LEU A 114 -10.79 -21.12 -1.70
C LEU A 114 -9.99 -19.86 -2.05
N LEU A 115 -9.35 -19.82 -3.23
CA LEU A 115 -8.63 -18.64 -3.70
C LEU A 115 -9.60 -17.49 -4.05
N SER A 116 -10.73 -17.77 -4.72
CA SER A 116 -11.78 -16.79 -5.05
C SER A 116 -12.56 -16.34 -3.81
N GLY A 117 -12.81 -17.25 -2.88
CA GLY A 117 -13.39 -16.95 -1.57
C GLY A 117 -12.46 -16.13 -0.71
N ARG A 118 -11.15 -16.40 -0.75
CA ARG A 118 -10.13 -15.64 -0.01
C ARG A 118 -9.83 -14.29 -0.66
N THR A 119 -9.79 -14.16 -1.99
CA THR A 119 -9.67 -12.82 -2.62
C THR A 119 -10.90 -11.97 -2.36
N ARG A 120 -12.08 -12.59 -2.22
CA ARG A 120 -13.28 -11.89 -1.77
C ARG A 120 -13.23 -11.55 -0.28
N LEU A 121 -12.85 -12.47 0.61
CA LEU A 121 -12.70 -12.19 2.06
C LEU A 121 -11.60 -11.15 2.32
N ALA A 122 -10.48 -11.20 1.61
CA ALA A 122 -9.43 -10.19 1.68
C ALA A 122 -9.84 -8.85 1.03
N ALA A 123 -10.82 -8.86 0.12
CA ALA A 123 -11.43 -7.64 -0.42
C ALA A 123 -12.70 -7.20 0.34
N SER A 124 -13.13 -7.95 1.37
CA SER A 124 -14.34 -7.66 2.16
C SER A 124 -14.11 -7.71 3.67
N ASP A 125 -12.86 -7.64 4.15
CA ASP A 125 -12.61 -7.32 5.57
C ASP A 125 -11.19 -6.77 5.85
N PRO A 126 -11.06 -5.59 6.50
CA PRO A 126 -9.83 -5.15 7.14
C PRO A 126 -9.47 -5.91 8.42
N ASP A 127 -10.40 -6.55 9.14
CA ASP A 127 -10.10 -7.37 10.33
C ASP A 127 -11.37 -8.09 10.78
N TRP A 128 -11.42 -9.42 10.63
CA TRP A 128 -12.46 -10.26 11.24
C TRP A 128 -12.37 -10.19 12.78
N VAL A 129 -13.09 -9.21 13.32
CA VAL A 129 -13.98 -9.23 14.49
C VAL A 129 -13.40 -9.75 15.80
N GLN A 130 -12.75 -8.85 16.54
CA GLN A 130 -13.05 -8.70 17.97
C GLN A 130 -14.09 -7.59 18.09
N GLU A 131 -15.37 -7.97 18.03
CA GLU A 131 -16.45 -7.08 18.42
C GLU A 131 -16.40 -6.89 19.94
N ASP A 132 -16.36 -5.62 20.33
CA ASP A 132 -16.51 -5.14 21.70
C ASP A 132 -17.90 -5.56 22.25
N PRO A 133 -17.97 -6.27 23.39
CA PRO A 133 -19.25 -6.65 24.01
C PRO A 133 -20.19 -5.48 24.29
N GLU A 134 -19.69 -4.25 24.44
CA GLU A 134 -20.52 -3.07 24.73
C GLU A 134 -21.40 -2.63 23.55
N ARG A 135 -21.13 -3.07 22.31
CA ARG A 135 -21.90 -2.63 21.13
C ARG A 135 -23.15 -3.45 20.82
N GLN A 136 -23.34 -4.58 21.49
CA GLN A 136 -24.45 -5.51 21.21
C GLN A 136 -25.81 -5.05 21.76
N GLU A 137 -25.85 -4.16 22.75
CA GLU A 137 -27.12 -3.65 23.32
C GLU A 137 -27.81 -2.57 22.45
N LEU A 138 -27.14 -2.04 21.42
CA LEU A 138 -27.67 -0.93 20.62
C LEU A 138 -28.35 -1.33 19.30
N ILE A 139 -28.36 -2.62 18.91
CA ILE A 139 -28.80 -3.07 17.56
C ILE A 139 -30.02 -4.02 17.57
N GLU A 140 -30.81 -4.11 18.64
CA GLU A 140 -32.00 -4.99 18.66
C GLU A 140 -33.25 -4.45 17.90
N GLY A 141 -33.12 -3.42 17.05
CA GLY A 141 -34.27 -2.72 16.45
C GLY A 141 -34.54 -2.89 14.95
N ALA A 142 -33.71 -3.56 14.15
CA ALA A 142 -33.82 -3.54 12.68
C ALA A 142 -34.35 -4.85 12.05
N PRO A 143 -35.24 -4.81 11.04
CA PRO A 143 -35.78 -6.01 10.39
C PRO A 143 -34.72 -6.75 9.54
N PRO A 144 -34.80 -8.09 9.41
CA PRO A 144 -33.73 -8.88 8.82
C PRO A 144 -33.67 -8.74 7.30
N SER A 145 -32.48 -8.41 6.79
CA SER A 145 -32.14 -8.52 5.37
C SER A 145 -32.02 -9.99 4.93
N PRO A 146 -32.27 -10.34 3.66
CA PRO A 146 -32.29 -11.73 3.20
C PRO A 146 -30.94 -12.42 3.42
N SER A 147 -31.00 -13.60 4.05
CA SER A 147 -29.81 -14.35 4.48
C SER A 147 -28.87 -14.70 3.32
N ILE A 148 -27.57 -14.65 3.61
CA ILE A 148 -26.44 -15.05 2.74
C ILE A 148 -26.66 -16.42 2.07
N TRP A 149 -27.42 -17.32 2.71
CA TRP A 149 -27.78 -18.63 2.19
C TRP A 149 -28.69 -18.60 0.96
N PHE A 150 -29.54 -17.58 0.82
CA PHE A 150 -30.41 -17.39 -0.35
C PHE A 150 -29.58 -16.99 -1.59
N LEU A 151 -28.64 -16.06 -1.43
CA LEU A 151 -27.73 -15.62 -2.49
C LEU A 151 -26.74 -16.73 -2.89
N PHE A 152 -26.38 -17.62 -1.97
CA PHE A 152 -25.53 -18.78 -2.26
C PHE A 152 -26.24 -19.83 -3.12
N ARG A 153 -27.51 -20.14 -2.83
CA ARG A 153 -28.31 -21.12 -3.60
C ARG A 153 -28.62 -20.64 -5.03
N LEU A 154 -28.93 -19.35 -5.22
CA LEU A 154 -29.21 -18.80 -6.55
C LEU A 154 -28.00 -18.88 -7.50
N LYS A 155 -26.78 -18.79 -6.96
CA LYS A 155 -25.53 -18.78 -7.74
C LYS A 155 -25.04 -20.19 -8.09
N ILE A 156 -25.27 -21.17 -7.23
CA ILE A 156 -25.02 -22.59 -7.56
C ILE A 156 -25.96 -23.05 -8.68
N ALA A 157 -27.22 -22.62 -8.66
CA ALA A 157 -28.16 -22.89 -9.75
C ALA A 157 -27.70 -22.28 -11.09
N ALA A 158 -27.18 -21.05 -11.07
CA ALA A 158 -26.63 -20.38 -12.26
C ALA A 158 -25.35 -21.06 -12.81
N ALA A 159 -24.48 -21.56 -11.93
CA ALA A 159 -23.27 -22.29 -12.33
C ALA A 159 -23.58 -23.66 -12.94
N LEU A 160 -24.60 -24.36 -12.44
CA LEU A 160 -25.07 -25.64 -12.99
C LEU A 160 -25.77 -25.44 -14.35
N LEU A 161 -26.49 -24.33 -14.53
CA LEU A 161 -27.06 -23.92 -15.82
C LEU A 161 -25.98 -23.64 -16.88
N LEU A 162 -24.86 -23.01 -16.49
CA LEU A 162 -23.74 -22.73 -17.40
C LEU A 162 -23.04 -24.01 -17.91
N VAL A 163 -23.01 -25.08 -17.12
CA VAL A 163 -22.45 -26.38 -17.53
C VAL A 163 -23.39 -27.11 -18.50
N GLY A 164 -24.71 -26.90 -18.40
CA GLY A 164 -25.70 -27.49 -19.31
C GLY A 164 -25.77 -26.83 -20.69
N VAL A 165 -25.38 -25.57 -20.83
CA VAL A 165 -25.56 -24.80 -22.09
C VAL A 165 -24.47 -25.08 -23.13
N VAL A 166 -23.33 -25.69 -22.77
CA VAL A 166 -22.21 -25.95 -23.70
C VAL A 166 -22.50 -27.05 -24.73
N SER A 167 -23.62 -27.78 -24.61
CA SER A 167 -23.95 -28.89 -25.52
C SER A 167 -24.82 -28.53 -26.73
N TRP A 168 -25.25 -27.27 -26.89
CA TRP A 168 -26.21 -26.89 -27.93
C TRP A 168 -25.77 -25.62 -28.69
N TRP A 169 -25.45 -25.82 -29.98
CA TRP A 169 -25.55 -24.88 -31.12
C TRP A 169 -24.41 -23.91 -31.52
N ILE A 170 -24.01 -24.04 -32.80
CA ILE A 170 -23.84 -22.99 -33.83
C ILE A 170 -24.45 -23.59 -35.13
N PRO A 171 -25.08 -22.88 -36.11
CA PRO A 171 -25.21 -21.41 -36.35
C PRO A 171 -26.63 -20.89 -36.75
N LYS A 172 -26.84 -19.55 -36.73
CA LYS A 172 -27.17 -18.70 -37.91
C LYS A 172 -27.48 -17.22 -37.53
N ILE A 173 -26.70 -16.33 -38.19
CA ILE A 173 -26.84 -14.95 -38.75
C ILE A 173 -28.16 -14.12 -38.56
N PRO A 174 -28.18 -12.80 -38.92
CA PRO A 174 -27.94 -11.59 -38.11
C PRO A 174 -29.23 -10.72 -37.96
N LEU A 175 -29.19 -9.56 -37.25
CA LEU A 175 -30.02 -8.39 -37.59
C LEU A 175 -29.58 -7.09 -36.89
N VAL A 176 -29.99 -6.00 -37.54
CA VAL A 176 -29.59 -4.58 -37.50
C VAL A 176 -30.38 -3.75 -36.47
N PHE A 177 -29.93 -2.51 -36.23
CA PHE A 177 -30.59 -1.26 -35.72
C PHE A 177 -29.84 -0.72 -34.48
N GLY A 178 -29.61 0.58 -34.25
CA GLY A 178 -30.04 1.83 -34.87
C GLY A 178 -29.78 2.98 -33.86
N ARG A 179 -29.53 4.17 -34.38
CA ARG A 179 -29.09 5.48 -33.80
C ARG A 179 -29.68 6.02 -32.48
N ASP A 180 -28.82 6.82 -31.84
CA ASP A 180 -28.93 8.20 -31.28
C ASP A 180 -30.12 8.66 -30.43
N ALA A 181 -29.78 9.27 -29.28
CA ALA A 181 -30.50 10.42 -28.74
C ALA A 181 -29.55 11.34 -27.94
N THR A 182 -29.31 12.54 -28.46
CA THR A 182 -28.71 13.69 -27.76
C THR A 182 -29.83 14.54 -27.16
N VAL A 183 -29.68 14.95 -25.89
CA VAL A 183 -30.59 15.90 -25.23
C VAL A 183 -29.82 17.19 -24.99
N GLY A 184 -30.28 18.28 -25.59
CA GLY A 184 -29.85 19.64 -25.32
C GLY A 184 -30.71 20.26 -24.22
N ALA A 185 -30.07 21.02 -23.33
CA ALA A 185 -30.74 21.89 -22.38
C ALA A 185 -30.16 23.30 -22.54
N SER A 186 -31.01 24.23 -22.96
CA SER A 186 -30.82 25.68 -22.89
C SER A 186 -31.55 26.19 -21.66
N ASP A 187 -30.94 27.06 -20.88
CA ASP A 187 -31.73 27.98 -20.06
C ASP A 187 -31.06 29.34 -19.93
N GLU A 188 -31.83 30.36 -20.32
CA GLU A 188 -31.52 31.78 -20.26
C GLU A 188 -32.03 32.34 -18.94
N THR A 189 -31.18 32.99 -18.16
CA THR A 189 -31.66 34.00 -17.20
C THR A 189 -30.71 35.19 -17.19
N SER A 190 -31.28 36.36 -17.48
CA SER A 190 -30.64 37.66 -17.55
C SER A 190 -30.98 38.50 -16.31
N GLY A 191 -30.03 39.33 -15.88
CA GLY A 191 -30.33 40.50 -15.04
C GLY A 191 -29.54 40.65 -13.74
N PHE A 192 -28.23 40.95 -13.85
CA PHE A 192 -27.53 42.06 -13.14
C PHE A 192 -26.03 41.95 -13.48
N SER A 193 -25.55 42.77 -14.43
CA SER A 193 -24.18 42.72 -14.94
C SER A 193 -23.34 43.85 -14.34
N TRP A 194 -22.78 43.62 -13.15
CA TRP A 194 -21.37 44.00 -13.00
C TRP A 194 -20.60 43.04 -13.89
N SER A 195 -19.81 43.55 -14.83
CA SER A 195 -19.03 42.71 -15.76
C SER A 195 -18.16 41.77 -14.93
N ARG A 196 -18.60 40.51 -14.81
CA ARG A 196 -17.89 39.44 -14.10
C ARG A 196 -16.44 39.34 -14.59
N LYS A 197 -16.17 39.80 -15.81
CA LYS A 197 -14.86 39.82 -16.45
C LYS A 197 -13.89 40.85 -15.86
N ASP A 198 -14.36 41.94 -15.28
CA ASP A 198 -13.49 43.01 -14.78
C ASP A 198 -13.11 42.75 -13.31
N ALA A 199 -14.06 42.29 -12.49
CA ALA A 199 -13.78 41.82 -11.14
C ALA A 199 -12.87 40.57 -11.13
N THR A 200 -13.03 39.65 -12.09
CA THR A 200 -12.12 38.50 -12.20
C THR A 200 -10.73 38.90 -12.66
N LYS A 201 -10.57 39.88 -13.56
CA LYS A 201 -9.25 40.33 -14.02
C LYS A 201 -8.45 41.02 -12.91
N GLU A 202 -9.09 41.82 -12.06
CA GLU A 202 -8.41 42.52 -10.97
C GLU A 202 -8.09 41.57 -9.80
N ALA A 203 -8.98 40.62 -9.50
CA ALA A 203 -8.69 39.52 -8.59
C ALA A 203 -7.55 38.61 -9.11
N GLN A 204 -7.53 38.29 -10.41
CA GLN A 204 -6.47 37.48 -11.03
C GLN A 204 -5.11 38.21 -11.02
N LYS A 205 -5.09 39.51 -11.33
CA LYS A 205 -3.87 40.30 -11.33
C LYS A 205 -3.27 40.42 -9.93
N THR A 206 -4.12 40.59 -8.91
CA THR A 206 -3.64 40.61 -7.53
C THR A 206 -3.10 39.25 -7.11
N THR A 207 -3.77 38.13 -7.40
CA THR A 207 -3.22 36.79 -7.12
C THR A 207 -1.87 36.54 -7.79
N ASP A 208 -1.70 36.93 -9.06
CA ASP A 208 -0.44 36.74 -9.79
C ASP A 208 0.72 37.58 -9.22
N GLU A 209 0.43 38.74 -8.60
CA GLU A 209 1.42 39.59 -7.93
C GLU A 209 1.77 39.08 -6.53
N TRP A 210 0.82 38.53 -5.78
CA TRP A 210 1.07 37.89 -4.47
C TRP A 210 1.82 36.57 -4.61
N GLU A 211 1.56 35.80 -5.66
CA GLU A 211 2.27 34.54 -5.93
C GLU A 211 3.77 34.73 -6.20
N LYS A 212 4.18 35.91 -6.67
CA LYS A 212 5.58 36.24 -7.01
C LYS A 212 6.36 36.97 -5.92
N ARG A 213 5.76 37.23 -4.77
CA ARG A 213 6.42 37.90 -3.63
C ARG A 213 6.62 36.99 -2.42
N GLY A 214 6.16 35.75 -2.50
CA GLY A 214 6.07 34.85 -1.36
C GLY A 214 5.15 35.37 -0.26
N CYS A 215 5.24 34.75 0.92
CA CYS A 215 4.47 35.13 2.11
C CYS A 215 5.39 35.61 3.24
N PRO A 216 5.98 36.81 3.15
CA PRO A 216 6.96 37.27 4.12
C PRO A 216 6.42 37.37 5.55
N ASP A 217 5.11 37.61 5.70
CA ASP A 217 4.43 37.69 6.99
C ASP A 217 4.11 36.33 7.61
N ALA A 218 4.19 35.24 6.83
CA ALA A 218 4.00 33.89 7.37
C ALA A 218 5.18 33.47 8.25
N PRO A 219 4.97 32.62 9.26
CA PRO A 219 6.06 32.13 10.09
C PRO A 219 7.04 31.27 9.30
N LEU A 220 8.33 31.45 9.57
CA LEU A 220 9.37 30.50 9.19
C LEU A 220 9.46 29.41 10.27
N LEU A 221 9.10 28.18 9.92
CA LEU A 221 9.28 27.03 10.80
C LEU A 221 10.64 26.38 10.55
N ASP A 222 11.30 25.90 11.60
CA ASP A 222 12.59 25.20 11.56
C ASP A 222 12.57 24.03 12.54
N PHE A 223 12.55 22.80 12.02
CA PHE A 223 12.34 21.59 12.81
C PHE A 223 12.97 20.36 12.15
N TYR A 224 12.91 19.22 12.84
CA TYR A 224 13.39 17.96 12.30
C TYR A 224 12.26 17.07 11.81
N MET A 225 12.46 16.50 10.63
CA MET A 225 11.70 15.36 10.13
C MET A 225 12.60 14.13 10.07
N TYR A 226 12.00 12.97 10.21
CA TYR A 226 12.69 11.68 10.29
C TYR A 226 12.18 10.75 9.20
N ARG A 227 13.04 9.81 8.82
CA ARG A 227 12.72 8.80 7.82
C ARG A 227 13.41 7.47 8.07
N ALA A 228 12.66 6.38 8.04
CA ALA A 228 13.23 5.03 7.99
C ALA A 228 13.62 4.65 6.56
N GLN A 229 14.87 4.22 6.37
CA GLN A 229 15.45 3.99 5.05
C GLN A 229 16.40 2.78 5.06
N THR A 230 16.71 2.28 3.87
CA THR A 230 17.80 1.31 3.60
C THR A 230 19.16 2.01 3.74
N ASP A 231 20.23 1.31 3.41
CA ASP A 231 21.55 1.92 3.31
C ASP A 231 21.70 2.87 2.10
N GLU A 232 20.78 2.81 1.14
CA GLU A 232 20.78 3.67 -0.05
C GLU A 232 20.36 5.10 0.31
N ASN A 233 20.93 6.10 -0.36
CA ASN A 233 20.55 7.50 -0.17
C ASN A 233 19.63 7.94 -1.31
N TYR A 234 18.46 8.45 -0.96
CA TYR A 234 17.52 9.05 -1.90
C TYR A 234 16.92 10.33 -1.32
N SER A 235 16.45 11.21 -2.21
CA SER A 235 15.87 12.50 -1.84
C SER A 235 14.61 12.30 -0.97
N PRO A 236 14.37 13.17 0.03
CA PRO A 236 13.16 13.18 0.83
C PRO A 236 11.97 13.82 0.08
N VAL A 237 12.20 14.31 -1.15
CA VAL A 237 11.17 14.94 -1.99
C VAL A 237 10.26 13.87 -2.62
N ASN A 238 8.94 14.13 -2.59
CA ASN A 238 7.87 13.15 -2.87
C ASN A 238 7.99 11.91 -1.97
N GLN A 239 8.04 12.14 -0.67
CA GLN A 239 8.12 11.08 0.33
C GLN A 239 7.33 11.47 1.56
N ASP A 240 6.91 10.44 2.27
CA ASP A 240 6.31 10.55 3.59
C ASP A 240 7.42 10.56 4.64
N MET A 241 7.31 11.52 5.54
CA MET A 241 8.22 11.78 6.64
C MET A 241 7.41 11.77 7.93
N ALA A 242 8.07 11.77 9.08
CA ALA A 242 7.39 11.89 10.36
C ALA A 242 8.26 12.62 11.39
N ASN A 243 7.68 13.02 12.51
CA ASN A 243 8.49 13.25 13.70
C ASN A 243 8.95 11.92 14.32
N ILE A 244 9.67 11.95 15.44
CA ILE A 244 10.15 10.71 16.09
C ILE A 244 8.98 9.82 16.53
N GLY A 245 7.90 10.39 17.06
CA GLY A 245 6.71 9.64 17.45
C GLY A 245 6.11 8.85 16.29
N GLY A 246 5.83 9.54 15.17
CA GLY A 246 5.30 8.89 13.96
C GLY A 246 6.28 7.90 13.33
N MET A 247 7.58 8.19 13.36
CA MET A 247 8.60 7.28 12.83
C MET A 247 8.74 5.99 13.65
N LEU A 248 8.72 6.10 14.97
CA LEU A 248 8.74 4.92 15.84
C LEU A 248 7.44 4.13 15.75
N TRP A 249 6.29 4.80 15.59
CA TRP A 249 5.04 4.10 15.26
C TRP A 249 5.18 3.32 13.95
N TYR A 250 5.70 3.93 12.88
CA TYR A 250 5.89 3.26 11.59
C TYR A 250 6.77 2.03 11.71
N LEU A 251 7.91 2.15 12.41
CA LEU A 251 8.79 1.02 12.65
C LEU A 251 8.07 -0.09 13.43
N HIS A 252 7.39 0.26 14.53
CA HIS A 252 6.74 -0.70 15.40
C HIS A 252 5.55 -1.40 14.71
N ASN A 253 4.72 -0.64 14.00
CA ASN A 253 3.50 -1.12 13.38
C ASN A 253 3.78 -1.85 12.06
N GLU A 254 4.68 -1.35 11.23
CA GLU A 254 4.87 -1.89 9.87
C GLU A 254 6.13 -2.74 9.73
N ILE A 255 7.22 -2.45 10.44
CA ILE A 255 8.54 -3.01 10.12
C ILE A 255 8.96 -4.14 11.07
N ILE A 256 8.96 -3.88 12.37
CA ILE A 256 9.72 -4.65 13.37
C ILE A 256 9.04 -5.99 13.73
N TRP A 257 7.73 -6.12 13.51
CA TRP A 257 7.02 -7.37 13.77
C TRP A 257 7.34 -8.47 12.73
N HIS A 258 8.07 -8.15 11.66
CA HIS A 258 8.54 -9.13 10.68
C HIS A 258 9.80 -9.84 11.18
N HIS A 259 9.61 -10.97 11.86
CA HIS A 259 10.67 -11.71 12.58
C HIS A 259 11.85 -12.22 11.72
N TRP A 260 11.97 -11.94 10.42
CA TRP A 260 13.10 -12.43 9.61
C TRP A 260 13.73 -11.35 8.73
N ILE A 261 13.12 -10.17 8.64
CA ILE A 261 13.61 -9.05 7.85
C ILE A 261 12.82 -7.79 8.21
N ARG A 262 13.49 -6.64 8.30
CA ARG A 262 12.87 -5.34 8.58
C ARG A 262 12.22 -4.73 7.33
N VAL A 263 11.06 -5.22 6.89
CA VAL A 263 10.33 -4.71 5.70
C VAL A 263 8.89 -4.40 6.06
N GLY A 264 8.26 -3.39 5.46
CA GLY A 264 6.84 -3.09 5.71
C GLY A 264 5.88 -3.93 4.86
N SER A 265 6.34 -4.30 3.68
CA SER A 265 5.64 -5.24 2.79
C SER A 265 6.65 -6.12 2.07
N PHE A 266 6.19 -7.27 1.55
CA PHE A 266 7.04 -8.21 0.80
C PHE A 266 7.77 -7.59 -0.41
N SER A 267 7.28 -6.45 -0.93
CA SER A 267 7.90 -5.70 -2.02
C SER A 267 8.75 -4.52 -1.57
N SER A 268 8.72 -4.17 -0.29
CA SER A 268 9.50 -3.05 0.24
C SER A 268 10.95 -3.46 0.51
N THR A 269 11.85 -2.48 0.40
CA THR A 269 13.26 -2.67 0.73
C THR A 269 13.48 -2.65 2.26
N PRO A 270 14.46 -3.42 2.78
CA PRO A 270 14.71 -3.49 4.22
C PRO A 270 15.09 -2.14 4.83
N LYS A 271 14.54 -1.80 5.99
CA LYS A 271 14.91 -0.60 6.75
C LYS A 271 16.08 -0.93 7.66
N THR A 272 17.12 -0.10 7.61
CA THR A 272 18.37 -0.29 8.36
C THR A 272 18.68 0.89 9.27
N ARG A 273 18.15 2.08 8.97
CA ARG A 273 18.43 3.31 9.71
C ARG A 273 17.25 4.28 9.76
N LEU A 274 17.31 5.20 10.73
CA LEU A 274 16.51 6.42 10.77
C LEU A 274 17.40 7.59 10.37
N GLU A 275 17.00 8.32 9.34
CA GLU A 275 17.63 9.57 8.92
C GLU A 275 16.94 10.75 9.60
N GLN A 276 17.73 11.76 9.99
CA GLN A 276 17.27 13.04 10.52
C GLN A 276 17.52 14.13 9.47
N TRP A 277 16.46 14.84 9.12
CA TRP A 277 16.44 15.91 8.14
C TRP A 277 16.01 17.21 8.82
N ARG A 278 16.83 18.26 8.73
CA ARG A 278 16.42 19.61 9.12
C ARG A 278 15.58 20.19 8.00
N ILE A 279 14.37 20.62 8.35
CA ILE A 279 13.42 21.22 7.43
C ILE A 279 13.20 22.66 7.87
N LYS A 280 13.33 23.59 6.93
CA LYS A 280 12.75 24.91 7.08
C LYS A 280 11.58 25.03 6.13
N MET A 281 10.45 25.54 6.60
CA MET A 281 9.29 25.75 5.73
C MET A 281 8.60 27.07 6.00
N ARG A 282 7.91 27.56 4.98
CA ARG A 282 7.02 28.71 5.06
C ARG A 282 5.77 28.38 4.25
N PRO A 283 4.55 28.55 4.81
CA PRO A 283 3.33 28.26 4.07
C PRO A 283 3.19 29.20 2.88
N THR A 284 2.40 28.77 1.90
CA THR A 284 2.00 29.64 0.81
C THR A 284 1.06 30.73 1.30
N CYS A 285 1.00 31.87 0.61
CA CYS A 285 0.04 32.94 0.91
C CYS A 285 -1.39 32.42 0.96
N GLN A 286 -1.76 31.53 0.02
CA GLN A 286 -3.09 30.95 -0.09
C GLN A 286 -3.45 30.13 1.15
N LEU A 287 -2.48 29.43 1.72
CA LEU A 287 -2.65 28.61 2.93
C LEU A 287 -2.66 29.50 4.18
N TRP A 288 -1.70 30.43 4.28
CA TRP A 288 -1.56 31.33 5.42
C TRP A 288 -2.77 32.26 5.59
N ASN A 289 -3.32 32.78 4.49
CA ASN A 289 -4.52 33.63 4.52
C ASN A 289 -5.77 32.90 5.03
N LYS A 290 -5.73 31.55 5.10
CA LYS A 290 -6.78 30.73 5.71
C LYS A 290 -6.52 30.44 7.19
N GLY A 291 -5.42 30.92 7.75
CA GLY A 291 -4.98 30.62 9.11
C GLY A 291 -4.37 29.23 9.24
N LEU A 292 -3.77 28.70 8.17
CA LEU A 292 -3.10 27.39 8.17
C LEU A 292 -1.61 27.54 7.82
N THR A 293 -0.79 26.74 8.48
CA THR A 293 0.65 26.61 8.20
C THR A 293 0.96 25.35 7.41
N PHE A 294 0.19 24.29 7.65
CA PHE A 294 0.30 23.02 6.94
C PHE A 294 -0.89 22.74 6.03
N GLY A 295 -0.59 22.11 4.89
CA GLY A 295 -1.59 21.51 4.04
C GLY A 295 -1.97 20.11 4.53
N ILE A 296 -2.77 19.42 3.73
CA ILE A 296 -3.05 18.00 3.95
C ILE A 296 -1.81 17.15 3.69
N VAL A 297 -1.54 16.16 4.55
CA VAL A 297 -0.54 15.13 4.27
C VAL A 297 -0.92 14.36 3.00
N ASN A 298 0.03 14.24 2.07
CA ASN A 298 -0.14 13.41 0.89
C ASN A 298 0.78 12.20 0.97
N ALA A 299 0.24 11.01 0.75
CA ALA A 299 1.00 9.78 0.66
C ALA A 299 1.75 9.69 -0.67
N TYR A 300 3.02 9.28 -0.62
CA TYR A 300 3.87 9.14 -1.79
C TYR A 300 4.40 7.71 -1.96
N ASP A 301 3.82 6.97 -2.91
CA ASP A 301 4.30 5.64 -3.28
C ASP A 301 5.24 5.72 -4.48
N LEU A 302 6.52 5.40 -4.25
CA LEU A 302 7.54 5.39 -5.30
C LEU A 302 7.64 6.75 -6.03
N GLY A 303 7.41 7.84 -5.29
CA GLY A 303 7.49 9.21 -5.77
C GLY A 303 6.21 9.74 -6.42
N GLU A 304 5.20 8.88 -6.59
CA GLU A 304 3.86 9.25 -7.06
C GLU A 304 2.98 9.57 -5.86
N CYS A 305 2.28 10.69 -5.93
CA CYS A 305 1.26 11.06 -4.97
C CYS A 305 0.05 10.17 -5.15
N THR A 306 -0.22 9.29 -4.18
CA THR A 306 -1.27 8.27 -4.27
C THR A 306 -2.52 8.64 -3.49
N GLY A 307 -2.45 9.61 -2.59
CA GLY A 307 -3.61 10.09 -1.88
C GLY A 307 -3.29 11.16 -0.85
N PRO A 308 -4.32 11.73 -0.24
CA PRO A 308 -5.73 11.44 -0.48
C PRO A 308 -6.26 12.12 -1.76
N PHE A 309 -7.47 11.75 -2.21
CA PHE A 309 -8.22 12.40 -3.31
C PHE A 309 -7.47 12.60 -4.64
N LYS A 310 -6.56 11.67 -4.99
CA LYS A 310 -5.70 11.80 -6.19
C LYS A 310 -4.88 13.10 -6.19
N CYS A 311 -4.56 13.61 -5.01
CA CYS A 311 -3.72 14.78 -4.78
C CYS A 311 -4.18 16.05 -5.50
N GLN A 312 -5.51 16.22 -5.64
CA GLN A 312 -6.09 17.40 -6.30
C GLN A 312 -5.79 18.70 -5.55
N ASN A 313 -5.54 18.62 -4.24
CA ASN A 313 -5.11 19.73 -3.40
C ASN A 313 -3.85 20.43 -3.95
N ILE A 314 -2.89 19.70 -4.51
CA ILE A 314 -1.64 20.28 -5.04
C ILE A 314 -1.94 21.28 -6.17
N LYS A 315 -2.98 21.02 -6.98
CA LYS A 315 -3.38 21.94 -8.06
C LYS A 315 -4.03 23.22 -7.54
N HIS A 316 -4.65 23.18 -6.35
CA HIS A 316 -5.40 24.30 -5.81
C HIS A 316 -4.57 25.16 -4.85
N TYR A 317 -3.75 24.51 -4.03
CA TYR A 317 -2.96 25.16 -2.97
C TYR A 317 -1.46 25.19 -3.24
N GLY A 318 -1.03 24.56 -4.34
CA GLY A 318 0.38 24.35 -4.62
C GLY A 318 0.97 23.17 -3.82
N PRO A 319 2.27 22.91 -4.01
CA PRO A 319 3.03 21.86 -3.32
C PRO A 319 3.36 22.30 -1.88
N THR A 320 2.32 22.34 -1.05
CA THR A 320 2.41 22.71 0.38
C THR A 320 2.90 21.53 1.21
N VAL A 321 3.75 21.78 2.21
CA VAL A 321 4.11 20.75 3.20
C VAL A 321 2.85 20.32 3.93
N GLY A 322 2.56 19.03 3.88
CA GLY A 322 1.38 18.45 4.51
C GLY A 322 1.69 18.01 5.94
N CYS A 323 0.69 18.04 6.82
CA CYS A 323 0.79 17.40 8.13
C CYS A 323 -0.46 16.59 8.48
N GLU A 324 -0.26 15.60 9.33
CA GLU A 324 -1.29 14.84 10.04
C GLU A 324 -0.78 14.53 11.45
N THR A 325 -1.66 14.53 12.44
CA THR A 325 -1.36 14.22 13.84
C THR A 325 -2.47 13.36 14.41
N TRP A 326 -2.21 12.62 15.50
CA TRP A 326 -3.19 11.79 16.23
C TRP A 326 -3.57 12.34 17.61
N ASP A 327 -3.19 13.59 17.91
CA ASP A 327 -3.52 14.24 19.18
C ASP A 327 -5.03 14.49 19.34
N GLU A 328 -5.62 14.13 20.47
CA GLU A 328 -7.06 14.28 20.71
C GLU A 328 -7.57 15.73 20.54
N GLY A 329 -8.82 15.87 20.08
CA GLY A 329 -9.53 17.16 20.00
C GLY A 329 -9.25 18.00 18.76
N LYS A 330 -8.28 17.62 17.94
CA LYS A 330 -8.12 18.11 16.56
C LYS A 330 -8.81 17.12 15.62
N MET A 331 -9.08 17.46 14.36
CA MET A 331 -9.47 16.46 13.36
C MET A 331 -8.25 15.59 12.98
N SER A 332 -7.68 14.96 14.01
CA SER A 332 -6.35 14.39 14.14
C SER A 332 -6.29 12.95 13.67
N HIS A 333 -6.78 12.71 12.48
CA HIS A 333 -6.77 11.38 11.88
C HIS A 333 -7.12 11.48 10.40
N PHE A 334 -7.06 12.68 9.83
CA PHE A 334 -7.37 12.88 8.43
C PHE A 334 -6.06 13.04 7.64
N PRO A 335 -5.89 12.30 6.54
CA PRO A 335 -6.89 11.46 5.88
C PRO A 335 -6.94 9.99 6.35
N HIS A 336 -6.11 9.57 7.30
CA HIS A 336 -5.98 8.16 7.68
C HIS A 336 -6.78 7.77 8.94
N GLU A 337 -8.11 7.84 8.82
CA GLU A 337 -9.04 7.66 9.95
C GLU A 337 -9.00 6.24 10.52
N GLU A 338 -8.55 5.27 9.73
CA GLU A 338 -8.41 3.87 10.13
C GLU A 338 -7.44 3.68 11.31
N TRP A 339 -6.55 4.64 11.57
CA TRP A 339 -5.58 4.61 12.67
C TRP A 339 -6.04 5.40 13.90
N PHE A 340 -7.21 6.01 13.86
CA PHE A 340 -7.75 6.75 15.00
C PHE A 340 -7.84 5.86 16.24
N HIS A 341 -7.36 6.37 17.38
CA HIS A 341 -7.15 5.65 18.65
C HIS A 341 -6.19 4.44 18.64
N ARG A 342 -5.65 4.03 17.49
CA ARG A 342 -4.66 2.94 17.38
C ARG A 342 -3.23 3.43 17.54
N VAL A 343 -2.97 4.71 17.27
CA VAL A 343 -1.66 5.33 17.50
C VAL A 343 -1.52 5.68 18.98
N LYS A 344 -0.61 4.97 19.68
CA LYS A 344 -0.30 5.20 21.11
C LYS A 344 1.04 5.91 21.34
N TYR A 345 1.65 6.45 20.29
CA TYR A 345 2.84 7.28 20.39
C TYR A 345 2.41 8.74 20.60
N PRO A 346 2.76 9.37 21.73
CA PRO A 346 2.39 10.76 22.00
C PRO A 346 2.88 11.70 20.90
N HIS A 347 2.02 12.65 20.51
CA HIS A 347 2.35 13.69 19.53
C HIS A 347 2.87 13.17 18.20
N ALA A 348 2.56 11.91 17.85
CA ALA A 348 2.99 11.34 16.59
C ALA A 348 2.40 12.17 15.44
N ALA A 349 3.27 12.63 14.54
CA ALA A 349 2.92 13.47 13.42
C ALA A 349 3.63 13.01 12.16
N TRP A 350 2.88 13.03 11.06
CA TRP A 350 3.35 12.67 9.73
C TRP A 350 3.38 13.92 8.88
N TYR A 351 4.34 13.94 7.96
CA TYR A 351 4.54 15.05 7.06
C TYR A 351 4.73 14.54 5.65
N SER A 352 4.35 15.34 4.67
CA SER A 352 4.61 15.07 3.27
C SER A 352 5.39 16.22 2.65
N LEU A 353 6.41 15.91 1.85
CA LEU A 353 7.25 16.89 1.17
C LEU A 353 7.02 16.85 -0.35
N PRO A 354 6.08 17.65 -0.90
CA PRO A 354 5.77 17.59 -2.32
C PRO A 354 6.90 18.14 -3.17
N GLY A 355 7.10 17.49 -4.30
CA GLY A 355 8.16 17.71 -5.25
C GLY A 355 7.66 17.72 -6.67
N ALA A 356 8.59 18.02 -7.58
CA ALA A 356 8.26 18.12 -8.99
C ALA A 356 7.71 16.79 -9.54
N CYS A 357 6.73 16.90 -10.43
CA CYS A 357 6.07 15.78 -11.08
C CYS A 357 5.52 14.75 -10.06
N SER A 358 4.76 15.25 -9.09
CA SER A 358 4.10 14.44 -8.05
C SER A 358 3.12 13.41 -8.60
N SER A 359 2.56 13.58 -9.80
CA SER A 359 1.62 12.64 -10.41
C SER A 359 2.26 11.40 -11.05
N LYS A 360 3.58 11.21 -10.93
CA LYS A 360 4.32 10.11 -11.57
C LYS A 360 5.31 9.46 -10.61
N LYS A 361 5.47 8.14 -10.79
CA LYS A 361 6.55 7.37 -10.14
C LYS A 361 7.91 7.85 -10.60
N PHE A 362 8.96 7.63 -9.79
CA PHE A 362 10.32 8.09 -10.04
C PHE A 362 10.80 7.89 -11.49
N TRP A 363 10.60 6.70 -12.05
CA TRP A 363 11.07 6.35 -13.40
C TRP A 363 10.20 6.91 -14.54
N ALA A 364 9.04 7.49 -14.24
CA ALA A 364 8.12 8.07 -15.21
C ALA A 364 8.11 9.61 -15.18
N LYS A 365 8.97 10.23 -14.34
CA LYS A 365 9.12 11.68 -14.28
C LYS A 365 9.92 12.20 -15.47
N ASP A 366 9.47 13.30 -16.04
CA ASP A 366 10.17 14.00 -17.12
C ASP A 366 10.16 15.52 -16.90
N LYS A 367 10.96 16.25 -17.70
CA LYS A 367 11.06 17.71 -17.60
C LYS A 367 9.73 18.42 -17.88
N GLY A 368 8.91 17.90 -18.79
CA GLY A 368 7.61 18.49 -19.13
C GLY A 368 6.61 18.36 -17.98
N CYS A 369 6.65 17.24 -17.26
CA CYS A 369 5.87 17.02 -16.06
C CYS A 369 6.34 17.92 -14.92
N ALA A 370 7.66 18.01 -14.69
CA ALA A 370 8.22 18.90 -13.66
C ALA A 370 7.87 20.39 -13.89
N LEU A 371 7.74 20.82 -15.14
CA LEU A 371 7.29 22.17 -15.49
C LEU A 371 5.79 22.40 -15.22
N ARG A 372 4.96 21.36 -15.37
CA ARG A 372 3.50 21.47 -15.11
C ARG A 372 3.14 21.27 -13.64
N GLU A 373 3.98 20.55 -12.91
CA GLU A 373 3.82 20.23 -11.50
C GLU A 373 5.12 20.61 -10.79
N PRO A 374 5.28 21.89 -10.43
CA PRO A 374 6.49 22.37 -9.77
C PRO A 374 6.67 21.72 -8.40
N SER A 375 7.92 21.75 -7.94
CA SER A 375 8.31 21.28 -6.61
C SER A 375 7.98 22.32 -5.54
N GLY A 376 7.64 21.90 -4.33
CA GLY A 376 7.65 22.81 -3.17
C GLY A 376 9.06 23.02 -2.61
N ALA A 377 9.99 22.10 -2.90
CA ALA A 377 11.38 22.26 -2.51
C ALA A 377 12.02 23.45 -3.23
N CYS A 378 12.60 24.36 -2.46
CA CYS A 378 13.37 25.47 -2.96
C CYS A 378 14.59 25.01 -3.77
N PRO A 379 15.10 25.86 -4.69
CA PRO A 379 16.36 25.62 -5.38
C PRO A 379 17.55 25.41 -4.43
N ASP A 380 18.55 24.65 -4.89
CA ASP A 380 19.78 24.43 -4.15
C ASP A 380 20.46 25.76 -3.78
N GLY A 381 20.92 25.88 -2.53
CA GLY A 381 21.58 27.08 -2.00
C GLY A 381 20.62 28.12 -1.39
N VAL A 382 19.31 27.96 -1.54
CA VAL A 382 18.33 28.74 -0.77
C VAL A 382 18.27 28.20 0.66
N GLU A 383 18.55 29.05 1.65
CA GLU A 383 18.49 28.66 3.06
C GLU A 383 17.10 28.84 3.66
N GLU A 384 16.40 29.91 3.27
CA GLU A 384 15.10 30.27 3.82
C GLU A 384 14.02 30.21 2.73
N PRO A 385 12.97 29.39 2.91
CA PRO A 385 11.86 29.31 1.97
C PRO A 385 11.07 30.63 1.94
N THR A 386 10.69 31.03 0.74
CA THR A 386 9.94 32.27 0.47
C THR A 386 8.43 32.10 0.71
N GLY A 387 7.94 30.86 0.71
CA GLY A 387 6.51 30.56 0.72
C GLY A 387 5.88 30.73 -0.67
N GLU A 388 6.68 30.92 -1.71
CA GLU A 388 6.19 30.82 -3.09
C GLU A 388 5.87 29.37 -3.44
N ILE A 389 5.01 29.17 -4.44
CA ILE A 389 4.55 27.84 -4.86
C ILE A 389 5.73 26.93 -5.24
N ASP A 390 6.85 27.47 -5.70
CA ASP A 390 8.06 26.74 -6.06
C ASP A 390 9.18 26.75 -4.98
N CYS A 391 8.90 27.33 -3.80
CA CYS A 391 9.85 27.40 -2.68
C CYS A 391 9.12 27.52 -1.33
N THR A 392 8.43 26.45 -0.95
CA THR A 392 7.72 26.30 0.33
C THR A 392 8.58 25.67 1.42
N TYR A 393 9.61 24.90 1.07
CA TYR A 393 10.53 24.30 2.05
C TYR A 393 11.96 24.11 1.53
N THR A 394 12.91 24.12 2.47
CA THR A 394 14.28 23.63 2.27
C THR A 394 14.49 22.40 3.14
N TYR A 395 15.43 21.53 2.74
CA TYR A 395 15.73 20.32 3.48
C TYR A 395 17.23 20.02 3.47
N LYS A 396 17.75 19.51 4.59
CA LYS A 396 19.14 19.08 4.72
C LYS A 396 19.24 17.85 5.59
N LYS A 397 19.86 16.77 5.09
CA LYS A 397 20.20 15.62 5.93
C LYS A 397 21.27 16.07 6.92
N VAL A 398 20.99 15.92 8.21
CA VAL A 398 21.90 16.35 9.28
C VAL A 398 22.44 15.17 10.07
N GLY A 399 21.69 14.08 10.21
CA GLY A 399 22.15 12.92 10.98
C GLY A 399 21.45 11.62 10.61
N GLU A 400 21.91 10.53 11.19
CA GLU A 400 21.28 9.21 11.12
C GLU A 400 21.71 8.30 12.27
N ILE A 401 20.85 7.37 12.65
CA ILE A 401 21.18 6.26 13.56
C ILE A 401 20.72 4.95 12.92
N SER A 402 21.48 3.87 13.10
CA SER A 402 20.99 2.56 12.66
C SER A 402 19.89 2.06 13.59
N ILE A 403 19.01 1.19 13.10
CA ILE A 403 17.98 0.56 13.94
C ILE A 403 18.65 -0.34 14.99
N ASP A 404 19.77 -0.98 14.67
CA ASP A 404 20.56 -1.78 15.63
C ASP A 404 21.11 -0.90 16.78
N GLU A 405 21.64 0.29 16.44
CA GLU A 405 22.11 1.28 17.40
C GLU A 405 20.96 1.79 18.28
N LEU A 406 19.78 2.03 17.69
CA LEU A 406 18.56 2.42 18.41
C LEU A 406 18.16 1.36 19.45
N GLU A 407 18.15 0.10 19.04
CA GLU A 407 17.73 -1.03 19.87
C GLU A 407 18.79 -1.46 20.90
N GLY A 408 20.04 -1.03 20.71
CA GLY A 408 21.17 -1.44 21.56
C GLY A 408 21.61 -2.87 21.29
N ILE A 409 21.48 -3.35 20.05
CA ILE A 409 21.96 -4.67 19.62
C ILE A 409 23.19 -4.54 18.72
N SER A 410 24.00 -5.61 18.63
CA SER A 410 25.19 -5.62 17.75
C SER A 410 24.82 -5.75 16.28
N SER A 411 23.85 -6.63 15.98
CA SER A 411 23.26 -6.78 14.66
C SER A 411 21.93 -7.52 14.75
N PHE A 412 20.98 -7.16 13.88
CA PHE A 412 19.72 -7.90 13.69
C PHE A 412 19.97 -9.40 13.38
N ASP A 413 20.93 -9.69 12.51
CA ASP A 413 21.26 -11.07 12.11
C ASP A 413 21.70 -11.93 13.30
N ASP A 414 22.46 -11.36 14.25
CA ASP A 414 22.91 -12.10 15.43
C ASP A 414 21.80 -12.31 16.45
N LEU A 415 20.87 -11.36 16.60
CA LEU A 415 19.64 -11.55 17.36
C LEU A 415 18.86 -12.75 16.81
N MET A 416 18.71 -12.80 15.48
CA MET A 416 17.98 -13.87 14.80
C MET A 416 18.67 -15.23 14.92
N LYS A 417 20.00 -15.31 14.75
CA LYS A 417 20.76 -16.57 14.92
C LYS A 417 20.64 -17.15 16.32
N LYS A 418 20.48 -16.30 17.34
CA LYS A 418 20.26 -16.71 18.75
C LYS A 418 18.80 -17.12 19.02
N GLY A 419 17.93 -17.04 18.03
CA GLY A 419 16.51 -17.37 18.16
C GLY A 419 15.70 -16.30 18.89
N GLY A 420 16.22 -15.06 18.95
CA GLY A 420 15.47 -13.87 19.34
C GLY A 420 14.63 -13.32 18.20
N TYR A 421 13.84 -12.29 18.49
CA TYR A 421 13.11 -11.46 17.53
C TYR A 421 12.80 -10.13 18.19
N GLU A 422 12.64 -9.08 17.39
CA GLU A 422 12.52 -7.71 17.90
C GLU A 422 11.16 -7.44 18.55
N TYR A 423 10.08 -7.94 17.95
CA TYR A 423 8.72 -7.77 18.44
C TYR A 423 7.79 -8.84 17.88
N SER A 424 6.82 -9.28 18.69
CA SER A 424 5.73 -10.16 18.27
C SER A 424 4.39 -9.57 18.70
N ARG A 425 3.52 -9.28 17.72
CA ARG A 425 2.19 -8.68 17.98
C ARG A 425 1.32 -9.50 18.95
N SER A 426 1.39 -10.83 18.90
CA SER A 426 0.57 -11.69 19.77
C SER A 426 1.06 -11.74 21.22
N ALA A 427 2.34 -11.49 21.43
CA ALA A 427 2.95 -11.46 22.76
C ALA A 427 3.11 -10.04 23.31
N ASP A 428 2.89 -9.03 22.45
CA ASP A 428 3.17 -7.60 22.70
C ASP A 428 4.57 -7.35 23.26
N LYS A 429 5.55 -8.13 22.80
CA LYS A 429 6.95 -8.07 23.24
C LYS A 429 7.92 -8.72 22.28
N GLY A 430 9.19 -8.36 22.40
CA GLY A 430 10.31 -9.04 21.76
C GLY A 430 10.78 -10.25 22.55
N LYS A 431 11.76 -10.97 21.98
CA LYS A 431 12.46 -12.07 22.62
C LYS A 431 13.96 -11.83 22.54
N MET A 432 14.60 -11.70 23.70
CA MET A 432 16.00 -11.25 23.88
C MET A 432 16.25 -9.78 23.52
N LEU A 433 15.22 -9.05 23.10
CA LEU A 433 15.19 -7.60 22.94
C LEU A 433 13.87 -7.11 23.54
N HIS A 434 13.93 -6.09 24.39
CA HIS A 434 12.77 -5.53 25.10
C HIS A 434 12.44 -4.09 24.69
N PHE A 435 13.17 -3.56 23.70
CA PHE A 435 13.00 -2.17 23.27
C PHE A 435 11.57 -1.92 22.76
N TRP A 436 10.94 -2.88 22.09
CA TRP A 436 9.62 -2.76 21.47
C TRP A 436 8.45 -3.32 22.32
N ASP A 437 8.65 -3.67 23.59
CA ASP A 437 7.57 -4.27 24.41
C ASP A 437 6.44 -3.29 24.78
N ASN A 438 5.18 -3.72 24.69
CA ASN A 438 3.98 -2.93 25.03
C ASN A 438 3.71 -1.77 24.04
N ILE A 439 3.33 -2.08 22.79
CA ILE A 439 2.96 -1.08 21.77
C ILE A 439 1.79 -0.21 22.22
N ASN A 440 0.88 -0.77 23.04
CA ASN A 440 -0.33 -0.08 23.48
C ASN A 440 -0.12 0.81 24.72
N SER A 441 1.10 0.85 25.27
CA SER A 441 1.44 1.69 26.43
C SER A 441 2.01 3.03 25.97
N THR A 442 1.27 4.11 26.25
CA THR A 442 1.71 5.50 26.00
C THR A 442 3.04 5.79 26.68
N ASP A 443 3.25 5.35 27.92
CA ASP A 443 4.50 5.56 28.65
C ASP A 443 5.69 4.80 28.02
N ALA A 444 5.46 3.55 27.58
CA ALA A 444 6.50 2.78 26.90
C ALA A 444 6.89 3.44 25.57
N ASN A 445 5.91 3.99 24.85
CA ASN A 445 6.14 4.70 23.60
C ASN A 445 6.85 6.05 23.82
N GLN A 446 6.47 6.82 24.85
CA GLN A 446 7.17 8.04 25.23
C GLN A 446 8.63 7.74 25.57
N ARG A 447 8.89 6.70 26.36
CA ARG A 447 10.26 6.27 26.68
C ARG A 447 11.09 5.97 25.42
N ARG A 448 10.49 5.38 24.38
CA ARG A 448 11.18 5.12 23.10
C ARG A 448 11.51 6.42 22.37
N ILE A 449 10.58 7.38 22.36
CA ILE A 449 10.81 8.72 21.81
C ILE A 449 12.00 9.36 22.52
N ASP A 450 12.00 9.37 23.85
CA ASP A 450 13.07 9.97 24.67
C ASP A 450 14.44 9.32 24.43
N ILE A 451 14.49 7.98 24.36
CA ILE A 451 15.72 7.24 24.05
C ILE A 451 16.23 7.59 22.65
N THR A 452 15.34 7.71 21.68
CA THR A 452 15.69 8.02 20.29
C THR A 452 16.24 9.44 20.18
N LEU A 453 15.55 10.42 20.78
CA LEU A 453 16.01 11.81 20.89
C LEU A 453 17.39 11.87 21.52
N LYS A 454 17.56 11.21 22.67
CA LYS A 454 18.85 11.17 23.37
C LYS A 454 19.96 10.60 22.49
N LYS A 455 19.71 9.54 21.71
CA LYS A 455 20.73 8.98 20.79
C LYS A 455 21.15 9.96 19.71
N PHE A 456 20.20 10.70 19.11
CA PHE A 456 20.55 11.75 18.16
C PHE A 456 21.36 12.86 18.81
N MET A 457 20.98 13.32 20.01
CA MET A 457 21.72 14.36 20.74
C MET A 457 23.14 13.90 21.14
N ASP A 458 23.29 12.66 21.61
CA ASP A 458 24.58 12.11 22.00
C ASP A 458 25.51 11.94 20.78
N LYS A 459 24.96 11.52 19.63
CA LYS A 459 25.72 11.27 18.40
C LYS A 459 26.03 12.55 17.63
N TYR A 460 25.15 13.55 17.71
CA TYR A 460 25.25 14.83 17.01
C TYR A 460 25.10 16.00 18.00
N PRO A 461 26.08 16.20 18.89
CA PRO A 461 25.97 17.19 19.99
C PRO A 461 25.88 18.64 19.50
N ASP A 462 26.32 18.93 18.28
CA ASP A 462 26.27 20.26 17.68
C ASP A 462 24.89 20.60 17.06
N HIS A 463 23.97 19.63 17.00
CA HIS A 463 22.62 19.88 16.51
C HIS A 463 21.77 20.53 17.60
N PRO A 464 21.10 21.66 17.34
CA PRO A 464 20.18 22.25 18.32
C PRO A 464 18.99 21.32 18.55
N TYR A 465 18.41 21.35 19.75
CA TYR A 465 17.07 20.81 19.94
C TYR A 465 16.06 21.74 19.27
N LEU A 466 15.21 21.18 18.40
CA LEU A 466 14.13 21.89 17.73
C LEU A 466 12.82 21.21 18.10
N GLU A 467 11.86 21.98 18.58
CA GLU A 467 10.52 21.48 18.94
C GLU A 467 9.75 21.10 17.67
N ASP A 468 8.96 20.03 17.76
CA ASP A 468 8.06 19.65 16.66
C ASP A 468 6.96 20.72 16.50
N PRO A 469 6.70 21.20 15.28
CA PRO A 469 5.65 22.19 15.07
C PRO A 469 4.28 21.57 15.33
N THR A 470 3.35 22.38 15.83
CA THR A 470 1.96 21.96 15.93
C THR A 470 1.37 21.79 14.53
N CYS A 471 0.87 20.59 14.22
CA CYS A 471 0.06 20.37 13.02
C CYS A 471 -1.28 21.12 13.19
N ASP A 472 -1.45 22.19 12.42
CA ASP A 472 -2.62 23.07 12.44
C ASP A 472 -3.60 22.80 11.29
N PHE A 473 -3.35 21.75 10.50
CA PHE A 473 -4.23 21.34 9.41
C PHE A 473 -5.66 21.09 9.90
N ASP A 474 -6.63 21.72 9.25
CA ASP A 474 -8.07 21.52 9.48
C ASP A 474 -8.76 21.30 8.12
N PRO A 475 -9.34 20.11 7.87
CA PRO A 475 -9.97 19.81 6.58
C PRO A 475 -11.21 20.67 6.32
N ARG A 476 -11.85 21.25 7.34
CA ARG A 476 -13.01 22.15 7.18
C ARG A 476 -12.59 23.52 6.65
N ILE A 477 -11.38 23.97 7.00
CA ILE A 477 -10.78 25.20 6.50
C ILE A 477 -10.16 24.97 5.11
N PHE A 478 -9.48 23.83 4.97
CA PHE A 478 -8.76 23.46 3.75
C PHE A 478 -9.69 23.03 2.61
N PHE A 479 -10.83 22.40 2.90
CA PHE A 479 -11.84 22.02 1.90
C PHE A 479 -13.21 22.63 2.23
N PRO A 480 -13.38 23.96 2.10
CA PRO A 480 -14.58 24.65 2.55
C PRO A 480 -15.86 24.26 1.78
N HIS A 481 -15.72 23.65 0.61
CA HIS A 481 -16.83 23.24 -0.26
C HIS A 481 -17.21 21.76 -0.11
N TRP A 482 -16.46 21.01 0.69
CA TRP A 482 -16.77 19.61 0.92
C TRP A 482 -18.01 19.52 1.82
N PRO A 483 -18.99 18.66 1.48
CA PRO A 483 -20.21 18.55 2.28
C PRO A 483 -19.88 18.26 3.73
N LYS A 484 -20.52 19.01 4.65
CA LYS A 484 -20.44 18.76 6.10
C LYS A 484 -21.08 17.38 6.37
N GLY A 485 -20.27 16.32 6.33
CA GLY A 485 -20.71 14.94 6.49
C GLY A 485 -19.88 13.91 5.72
N ASP A 486 -19.14 14.33 4.70
CA ASP A 486 -18.34 13.41 3.86
C ASP A 486 -16.89 13.23 4.38
N PHE A 487 -16.63 13.54 5.66
CA PHE A 487 -15.34 13.41 6.35
C PHE A 487 -15.40 12.37 7.49
N HIS A 488 -16.17 11.29 7.28
CA HIS A 488 -16.45 10.26 8.28
C HIS A 488 -16.47 8.87 7.65
#